data_AF-A0A552LBA5-F1
#
_entry.id   AF-A0A552LBA5-F1
#
_cell.length_a   1.000
_cell.length_b   1.000
_cell.length_c   1.000
_cell.angle_alpha   90.00
_cell.angle_beta   90.00
_cell.angle_gamma   90.00
#
_symmetry.space_group_name_H-M   'P 1'
#
loop_
_entity.id
_entity.type
_entity.pdbx_description
1 polymer ?
#
loop_
_entity_poly.entity_id
_entity_poly.type
_entity_poly.pdbx_seq_one_letter_code
_entity_poly.pdbx_strand_id
1 'polypeptide(L)'
;MEIICLANSYKHQGRCIAGIDRESGQWFRPISELEDGRIPLDNNCIQTGEISILDILSIPIDSERKSGHEIENIGYKNLPWAIIGNAEVVNLLKFCEGNLLYPDYGKSIPYEYLKSQAPVRTLQLIEVKSFCCRKNSRGKWRGIIADAKYEFADFDLSITDPIILEKLDREEEISPHCLICLSLGQPWQSDVNLPLSCYRLIAGVVELLPEIQLIATEMERLSWSREQGKEYLKEKFGKVSRYQLTENEAKQFLDFLRSGGKI
;
A
#
# COMPACT_ATOMS: atom_id res chain seq x y z
N MET A 1 15.85 12.07 5.31
CA MET A 1 14.77 11.93 4.32
C MET A 1 13.49 11.61 5.07
N GLU A 2 12.37 12.18 4.66
CA GLU A 2 11.09 11.97 5.34
C GLU A 2 10.11 11.23 4.43
N ILE A 3 9.80 9.98 4.76
CA ILE A 3 8.89 9.16 3.95
C ILE A 3 7.59 8.90 4.71
N ILE A 4 6.49 8.82 3.98
CA ILE A 4 5.25 8.22 4.48
C ILE A 4 5.39 6.71 4.30
N CYS A 5 5.44 5.96 5.40
CA CYS A 5 5.54 4.50 5.39
C CYS A 5 4.29 3.87 4.75
N LEU A 6 4.48 3.09 3.70
CA LEU A 6 3.40 2.38 2.98
C LEU A 6 3.60 0.87 2.97
N ALA A 7 4.75 0.39 3.42
CA ALA A 7 5.03 -1.00 3.66
C ALA A 7 5.97 -1.14 4.86
N ASN A 8 5.64 -2.06 5.77
CA ASN A 8 6.55 -2.61 6.77
C ASN A 8 6.37 -4.13 6.77
N SER A 9 6.75 -4.76 5.66
CA SER A 9 6.42 -6.16 5.37
C SER A 9 7.52 -7.13 5.79
N TYR A 10 7.18 -8.41 5.96
CA TYR A 10 8.16 -9.47 6.15
C TYR A 10 9.06 -9.64 4.92
N LYS A 11 10.37 -9.70 5.16
CA LYS A 11 11.39 -10.07 4.16
C LYS A 11 12.38 -11.04 4.81
N HIS A 12 12.22 -12.33 4.53
CA HIS A 12 12.93 -13.40 5.24
C HIS A 12 12.77 -13.24 6.77
N GLN A 13 13.88 -13.13 7.51
CA GLN A 13 13.88 -12.92 8.96
C GLN A 13 13.99 -11.44 9.37
N GLY A 14 13.70 -10.52 8.44
CA GLY A 14 13.76 -9.09 8.63
C GLY A 14 12.51 -8.37 8.09
N ARG A 15 12.65 -7.05 7.90
CA ARG A 15 11.61 -6.20 7.33
C ARG A 15 12.00 -5.62 5.99
N CYS A 16 11.00 -5.34 5.17
CA CYS A 16 11.09 -4.42 4.05
C CYS A 16 10.23 -3.21 4.39
N ILE A 17 10.89 -2.08 4.69
CA ILE A 17 10.22 -0.80 4.88
C ILE A 17 10.31 0.00 3.58
N ALA A 18 9.19 0.54 3.12
CA ALA A 18 9.15 1.40 1.96
C ALA A 18 8.05 2.44 2.06
N GLY A 19 8.20 3.54 1.33
CA GLY A 19 7.28 4.66 1.40
C GLY A 19 7.51 5.69 0.32
N ILE A 20 6.70 6.75 0.37
CA ILE A 20 6.81 7.88 -0.55
C ILE A 20 7.45 9.05 0.19
N ASP A 21 8.49 9.63 -0.39
CA ASP A 21 9.11 10.84 0.14
C ASP A 21 8.16 12.04 0.04
N ARG A 22 8.06 12.79 1.14
CA ARG A 22 7.10 13.90 1.27
C ARG A 22 7.44 15.08 0.36
N GLU A 23 8.72 15.26 0.04
CA GLU A 23 9.20 16.37 -0.78
C GLU A 23 9.08 16.05 -2.27
N SER A 24 9.69 14.96 -2.72
CA SER A 24 9.76 14.60 -4.15
C SER A 24 8.55 13.81 -4.66
N GLY A 25 7.76 13.21 -3.77
CA GLY A 25 6.69 12.29 -4.14
C GLY A 25 7.18 10.97 -4.78
N GLN A 26 8.48 10.68 -4.73
CA GLN A 26 9.07 9.46 -5.27
C GLN A 26 9.06 8.32 -4.24
N TRP A 27 9.11 7.08 -4.72
CA TRP A 27 9.27 5.91 -3.88
C TRP A 27 10.69 5.78 -3.33
N PHE A 28 10.76 5.39 -2.07
CA PHE A 28 12.00 5.08 -1.38
C PHE A 28 11.86 3.79 -0.57
N ARG A 29 12.90 2.96 -0.67
CA ARG A 29 13.03 1.69 0.03
C ARG A 29 14.42 1.63 0.68
N PRO A 30 14.54 1.98 1.96
CA PRO A 30 15.78 1.83 2.71
C PRO A 30 16.25 0.36 2.72
N ILE A 31 17.51 0.13 2.36
CA ILE A 31 18.15 -1.19 2.34
C ILE A 31 19.42 -1.24 3.19
N SER A 32 19.61 -2.37 3.86
CA SER A 32 20.85 -2.69 4.56
C SER A 32 21.95 -3.16 3.59
N GLU A 33 23.11 -3.55 4.13
CA GLU A 33 24.20 -4.15 3.36
C GLU A 33 24.05 -5.65 3.15
N LEU A 34 22.99 -6.26 3.69
CA LEU A 34 22.69 -7.67 3.44
C LEU A 34 22.37 -7.88 1.96
N GLU A 35 22.63 -9.08 1.45
CA GLU A 35 22.43 -9.46 0.05
C GLU A 35 20.98 -9.19 -0.42
N ASP A 36 20.00 -9.46 0.43
CA ASP A 36 18.59 -9.19 0.15
C ASP A 36 18.15 -7.79 0.62
N GLY A 37 19.05 -6.95 1.13
CA GLY A 37 18.78 -5.60 1.59
C GLY A 37 17.76 -5.49 2.73
N ARG A 38 17.35 -6.60 3.38
CA ARG A 38 16.34 -6.56 4.46
C ARG A 38 16.84 -5.71 5.63
N ILE A 39 15.93 -5.04 6.32
CA ILE A 39 16.24 -4.39 7.59
C ILE A 39 16.25 -5.46 8.68
N PRO A 40 17.38 -5.67 9.39
CA PRO A 40 17.47 -6.66 10.45
C PRO A 40 16.58 -6.28 11.65
N LEU A 41 15.94 -7.28 12.28
CA LEU A 41 15.12 -7.07 13.47
C LEU A 41 15.93 -6.71 14.71
N ASP A 42 17.20 -7.11 14.75
CA ASP A 42 18.17 -6.87 15.82
C ASP A 42 18.96 -5.56 15.63
N ASN A 43 18.54 -4.69 14.70
CA ASN A 43 19.16 -3.38 14.54
C ASN A 43 18.75 -2.44 15.68
N ASN A 44 19.69 -2.15 16.58
CA ASN A 44 19.48 -1.27 17.74
C ASN A 44 19.09 0.18 17.39
N CYS A 45 19.33 0.63 16.16
CA CYS A 45 18.95 1.97 15.70
C CYS A 45 17.56 2.02 15.07
N ILE A 46 16.93 0.87 14.80
CA ILE A 46 15.69 0.79 14.03
C ILE A 46 14.70 -0.12 14.75
N GLN A 47 13.76 0.47 15.46
CA GLN A 47 12.67 -0.25 16.12
C GLN A 47 11.57 -0.60 15.11
N THR A 48 11.85 -1.54 14.21
CA THR A 48 10.94 -1.86 13.10
C THR A 48 9.56 -2.35 13.54
N GLY A 49 9.43 -2.88 14.77
CA GLY A 49 8.14 -3.30 15.34
C GLY A 49 7.24 -2.14 15.78
N GLU A 50 7.79 -0.94 15.94
CA GLU A 50 7.03 0.26 16.33
C GLU A 50 6.55 1.07 15.12
N ILE A 51 7.07 0.76 13.93
CA ILE A 51 6.75 1.47 12.69
C ILE A 51 5.46 0.90 12.10
N SER A 52 4.46 1.75 11.96
CA SER A 52 3.17 1.45 11.34
C SER A 52 3.07 2.04 9.93
N ILE A 53 2.15 1.51 9.13
CA ILE A 53 1.77 2.17 7.88
C ILE A 53 1.16 3.54 8.22
N LEU A 54 1.41 4.54 7.38
CA LEU A 54 1.11 5.97 7.55
C LEU A 54 2.03 6.74 8.49
N ASP A 55 2.92 6.09 9.24
CA ASP A 55 3.95 6.82 9.98
C ASP A 55 4.83 7.62 9.03
N ILE A 56 5.18 8.84 9.45
CA ILE A 56 6.18 9.66 8.79
C ILE A 56 7.53 9.37 9.43
N LEU A 57 8.42 8.76 8.67
CA LEU A 57 9.74 8.33 9.13
C LEU A 57 10.81 9.31 8.68
N SER A 58 11.58 9.84 9.62
CA SER A 58 12.85 10.51 9.35
C SER A 58 13.98 9.49 9.34
N ILE A 59 14.55 9.28 8.15
CA ILE A 59 15.55 8.26 7.87
C ILE A 59 16.89 8.93 7.54
N PRO A 60 17.98 8.60 8.27
CA PRO A 60 19.35 9.01 7.94
C PRO A 60 19.86 8.27 6.70
N ILE A 61 19.56 8.79 5.50
CA ILE A 61 19.92 8.13 4.24
C ILE A 61 21.42 8.19 3.94
N ASP A 62 21.87 7.18 3.21
CA ASP A 62 23.15 7.14 2.51
C ASP A 62 22.88 7.08 1.00
N SER A 63 22.88 8.25 0.36
CA SER A 63 22.50 8.40 -1.05
C SER A 63 23.51 7.84 -2.03
N GLU A 64 24.75 7.61 -1.61
CA GLU A 64 25.79 7.02 -2.44
C GLU A 64 25.59 5.50 -2.58
N ARG A 65 24.92 4.89 -1.60
CA ARG A 65 24.67 3.45 -1.57
C ARG A 65 23.35 3.12 -2.27
N LYS A 66 23.41 2.81 -3.56
CA LYS A 66 22.31 2.18 -4.31
C LYS A 66 22.66 0.73 -4.64
N SER A 67 21.68 -0.16 -4.64
CA SER A 67 21.91 -1.57 -4.95
C SER A 67 20.67 -2.21 -5.59
N GLY A 68 20.90 -3.23 -6.41
CA GLY A 68 19.84 -3.96 -7.10
C GLY A 68 19.38 -3.28 -8.38
N HIS A 69 18.28 -3.79 -8.93
CA HIS A 69 17.67 -3.30 -10.16
C HIS A 69 16.59 -2.25 -9.87
N GLU A 70 16.22 -2.10 -8.61
CA GLU A 70 15.10 -1.27 -8.18
C GLU A 70 15.53 0.17 -7.91
N ILE A 71 14.88 1.14 -8.56
CA ILE A 71 15.24 2.56 -8.49
C ILE A 71 15.00 3.16 -7.09
N GLU A 72 14.02 2.62 -6.35
CA GLU A 72 13.69 3.02 -4.98
C GLU A 72 14.73 2.59 -3.94
N ASN A 73 15.64 1.65 -4.26
CA ASN A 73 16.62 1.15 -3.29
C ASN A 73 17.67 2.20 -2.95
N ILE A 74 17.77 2.51 -1.66
CA ILE A 74 18.75 3.45 -1.13
C ILE A 74 19.28 2.97 0.21
N GLY A 75 20.57 3.17 0.45
CA GLY A 75 21.19 2.88 1.72
C GLY A 75 20.72 3.83 2.82
N TYR A 76 20.94 3.40 4.05
CA TYR A 76 20.80 4.21 5.25
C TYR A 76 22.05 4.09 6.11
N LYS A 77 22.37 5.17 6.81
CA LYS A 77 23.39 5.22 7.85
C LYS A 77 22.85 4.51 9.09
N ASN A 78 23.69 3.75 9.78
CA ASN A 78 23.32 3.05 11.02
C ASN A 78 23.16 4.05 12.19
N LEU A 79 22.13 4.88 12.10
CA LEU A 79 21.75 5.93 13.03
C LEU A 79 20.25 5.80 13.34
N PRO A 80 19.78 6.27 14.50
CA PRO A 80 18.39 6.15 14.90
C PRO A 80 17.41 6.73 13.88
N TRP A 81 16.36 5.96 13.57
CA TRP A 81 15.21 6.47 12.82
C TRP A 81 14.22 7.11 13.80
N ALA A 82 13.47 8.10 13.33
CA ALA A 82 12.45 8.75 14.13
C ALA A 82 11.08 8.70 13.44
N ILE A 83 10.05 8.33 14.18
CA ILE A 83 8.65 8.57 13.78
C ILE A 83 8.34 10.02 14.16
N ILE A 84 8.16 10.88 13.16
CA ILE A 84 8.00 12.34 13.34
C ILE A 84 6.56 12.81 13.13
N GLY A 85 5.63 11.90 12.86
CA GLY A 85 4.22 12.21 12.64
C GLY A 85 3.50 11.08 11.95
N ASN A 86 2.26 11.36 11.54
CA ASN A 86 1.39 10.43 10.83
C ASN A 86 0.75 11.14 9.63
N ALA A 87 0.65 10.44 8.51
CA ALA A 87 0.04 10.94 7.30
C ALA A 87 -1.46 10.62 7.25
N GLU A 88 -2.28 11.57 6.79
CA GLU A 88 -3.67 11.28 6.45
C GLU A 88 -3.78 10.54 5.12
N VAL A 89 -4.72 9.61 5.02
CA VAL A 89 -5.04 8.84 3.81
C VAL A 89 -5.31 9.74 2.61
N VAL A 90 -5.97 10.88 2.79
CA VAL A 90 -6.27 11.83 1.70
C VAL A 90 -5.00 12.32 0.98
N ASN A 91 -3.86 12.39 1.69
CA ASN A 91 -2.58 12.79 1.12
C ASN A 91 -1.98 11.73 0.20
N LEU A 92 -2.45 10.48 0.29
CA LEU A 92 -1.99 9.36 -0.51
C LEU A 92 -2.74 9.20 -1.83
N LEU A 93 -3.97 9.68 -1.93
CA LEU A 93 -4.85 9.44 -3.08
C LEU A 93 -4.24 9.93 -4.40
N LYS A 94 -3.44 11.00 -4.37
CA LYS A 94 -2.73 11.54 -5.53
C LYS A 94 -1.62 10.61 -6.06
N PHE A 95 -1.15 9.67 -5.24
CA PHE A 95 -0.12 8.69 -5.59
C PHE A 95 -0.73 7.34 -6.02
N CYS A 96 -2.06 7.17 -5.91
CA CYS A 96 -2.73 5.98 -6.39
C CYS A 96 -2.70 5.93 -7.92
N GLU A 97 -2.21 4.83 -8.46
CA GLU A 97 -2.06 4.69 -9.90
C GLU A 97 -3.29 4.10 -10.58
N GLY A 98 -3.43 4.42 -11.87
CA GLY A 98 -4.53 3.96 -12.72
C GLY A 98 -4.34 2.56 -13.29
N ASN A 99 -3.09 2.16 -13.52
CA ASN A 99 -2.71 0.95 -14.25
C ASN A 99 -1.68 0.16 -13.46
N LEU A 100 -1.65 -1.17 -13.58
CA LEU A 100 -0.66 -2.02 -12.91
C LEU A 100 0.75 -1.80 -13.47
N LEU A 101 1.78 -1.83 -12.62
CA LEU A 101 3.17 -1.93 -13.09
C LEU A 101 3.44 -3.29 -13.74
N TYR A 102 4.04 -3.25 -14.95
CA TYR A 102 4.29 -4.40 -15.81
C TYR A 102 3.02 -5.21 -16.11
N PRO A 103 2.02 -4.61 -16.77
CA PRO A 103 0.70 -5.20 -16.95
C PRO A 103 0.72 -6.48 -17.81
N ASP A 104 1.72 -6.62 -18.68
CA ASP A 104 1.92 -7.83 -19.50
C ASP A 104 2.30 -9.07 -18.66
N TYR A 105 2.63 -8.87 -17.38
CA TYR A 105 2.99 -9.93 -16.45
C TYR A 105 1.99 -10.02 -15.32
N GLY A 106 1.41 -11.21 -15.12
CA GLY A 106 0.42 -11.50 -14.06
C GLY A 106 1.00 -11.42 -12.63
N LYS A 107 1.14 -12.55 -11.93
CA LYS A 107 1.55 -12.55 -10.51
C LYS A 107 3.07 -12.43 -10.30
N SER A 108 3.86 -12.65 -11.33
CA SER A 108 5.32 -12.64 -11.25
C SER A 108 5.94 -12.14 -12.54
N ILE A 109 7.11 -11.51 -12.42
CA ILE A 109 7.89 -10.98 -13.54
C ILE A 109 9.20 -11.76 -13.62
N PRO A 110 9.65 -12.19 -14.80
CA PRO A 110 10.96 -12.80 -14.96
C PRO A 110 12.07 -11.88 -14.45
N TYR A 111 12.98 -12.40 -13.63
CA TYR A 111 14.03 -11.59 -13.03
C TYR A 111 15.00 -11.00 -14.08
N GLU A 112 15.33 -11.78 -15.12
CA GLU A 112 16.19 -11.30 -16.20
C GLU A 112 15.54 -10.16 -17.01
N TYR A 113 14.21 -10.14 -17.13
CA TYR A 113 13.52 -9.00 -17.73
C TYR A 113 13.76 -7.73 -16.90
N LEU A 114 13.52 -7.79 -15.58
CA LEU A 114 13.72 -6.64 -14.69
C LEU A 114 15.17 -6.14 -14.69
N LYS A 115 16.14 -7.05 -14.71
CA LYS A 115 17.56 -6.69 -14.85
C LYS A 115 17.87 -6.02 -16.18
N SER A 116 17.32 -6.52 -17.29
CA SER A 116 17.56 -5.94 -18.62
C SER A 116 17.03 -4.52 -18.77
N GLN A 117 16.03 -4.15 -17.97
CA GLN A 117 15.39 -2.83 -17.97
C GLN A 117 15.93 -1.91 -16.85
N ALA A 118 16.87 -2.38 -16.03
CA ALA A 118 17.30 -1.67 -14.83
C ALA A 118 17.93 -0.29 -15.15
N PRO A 119 17.72 0.73 -14.29
CA PRO A 119 16.92 0.69 -13.07
C PRO A 119 15.42 0.75 -13.36
N VAL A 120 14.63 0.00 -12.59
CA VAL A 120 13.18 -0.09 -12.73
C VAL A 120 12.46 0.16 -11.42
N ARG A 121 11.18 0.52 -11.48
CA ARG A 121 10.35 0.73 -10.28
C ARG A 121 9.60 -0.54 -9.88
N THR A 122 9.59 -0.91 -8.61
CA THR A 122 8.96 -2.17 -8.16
C THR A 122 7.87 -1.99 -7.10
N LEU A 123 7.69 -0.79 -6.58
CA LEU A 123 6.65 -0.43 -5.63
C LEU A 123 5.51 0.33 -6.30
N GLN A 124 4.28 0.01 -5.93
CA GLN A 124 3.08 0.64 -6.46
C GLN A 124 2.03 0.87 -5.39
N LEU A 125 1.30 1.99 -5.46
CA LEU A 125 0.10 2.20 -4.65
C LEU A 125 -1.13 2.15 -5.56
N ILE A 126 -2.08 1.29 -5.23
CA ILE A 126 -3.35 1.19 -5.94
C ILE A 126 -4.52 1.32 -4.96
N GLU A 127 -5.61 1.92 -5.41
CA GLU A 127 -6.89 1.87 -4.68
C GLU A 127 -7.73 0.74 -5.25
N VAL A 128 -8.22 -0.16 -4.39
CA VAL A 128 -9.07 -1.29 -4.76
C VAL A 128 -10.39 -1.20 -4.01
N LYS A 129 -11.50 -1.51 -4.68
CA LYS A 129 -12.85 -1.42 -4.09
C LYS A 129 -13.46 -2.77 -3.73
N SER A 130 -12.78 -3.85 -4.09
CA SER A 130 -13.17 -5.23 -3.78
C SER A 130 -11.93 -6.05 -3.50
N PHE A 131 -11.64 -6.14 -2.20
CA PHE A 131 -10.55 -6.90 -1.61
C PHE A 131 -11.11 -7.94 -0.65
N CYS A 132 -10.62 -9.17 -0.71
CA CYS A 132 -10.92 -10.18 0.29
C CYS A 132 -9.71 -11.06 0.58
N CYS A 133 -9.73 -11.75 1.71
CA CYS A 133 -8.62 -12.56 2.18
C CYS A 133 -9.01 -14.03 2.30
N ARG A 134 -8.10 -14.94 1.94
CA ARG A 134 -8.28 -16.38 2.14
C ARG A 134 -6.96 -17.08 2.48
N LYS A 135 -7.03 -18.20 3.20
CA LYS A 135 -5.88 -19.12 3.31
C LYS A 135 -5.80 -19.97 2.04
N ASN A 136 -4.60 -20.12 1.49
CA ASN A 136 -4.35 -21.10 0.44
C ASN A 136 -4.23 -22.52 1.02
N SER A 137 -3.99 -23.52 0.15
CA SER A 137 -3.79 -24.92 0.55
C SER A 137 -2.62 -25.17 1.49
N ARG A 138 -1.70 -24.20 1.63
CA ARG A 138 -0.54 -24.24 2.54
C ARG A 138 -0.80 -23.45 3.84
N GLY A 139 -2.03 -23.02 4.08
CA GLY A 139 -2.41 -22.23 5.25
C GLY A 139 -1.87 -20.79 5.26
N LYS A 140 -1.35 -20.30 4.12
CA LYS A 140 -0.83 -18.93 4.00
C LYS A 140 -1.92 -17.98 3.51
N TRP A 141 -2.03 -16.83 4.16
CA TRP A 141 -2.95 -15.77 3.77
C TRP A 141 -2.62 -15.18 2.41
N ARG A 142 -3.69 -14.99 1.62
CA ARG A 142 -3.71 -14.43 0.29
C ARG A 142 -4.73 -13.32 0.24
N GLY A 143 -4.40 -12.23 -0.43
CA GLY A 143 -5.35 -11.19 -0.80
C GLY A 143 -5.83 -11.42 -2.23
N ILE A 144 -7.13 -11.33 -2.44
CA ILE A 144 -7.79 -11.46 -3.74
C ILE A 144 -8.36 -10.09 -4.10
N ILE A 145 -7.90 -9.56 -5.23
CA ILE A 145 -8.36 -8.27 -5.75
C ILE A 145 -9.24 -8.56 -6.97
N ALA A 146 -10.47 -8.06 -6.93
CA ALA A 146 -11.39 -8.07 -8.07
C ALA A 146 -11.78 -6.62 -8.36
N ASP A 147 -11.21 -6.01 -9.40
CA ASP A 147 -11.44 -4.60 -9.70
C ASP A 147 -11.32 -4.36 -11.20
N ALA A 148 -12.44 -3.93 -11.80
CA ALA A 148 -12.54 -3.68 -13.24
C ALA A 148 -11.58 -2.57 -13.71
N LYS A 149 -11.18 -1.65 -12.83
CA LYS A 149 -10.23 -0.58 -13.16
C LYS A 149 -8.89 -1.14 -13.62
N TYR A 150 -8.45 -2.26 -13.05
CA TYR A 150 -7.18 -2.91 -13.37
C TYR A 150 -7.35 -4.22 -14.14
N GLU A 151 -8.58 -4.51 -14.62
CA GLU A 151 -8.91 -5.76 -15.31
C GLU A 151 -8.64 -7.03 -14.46
N PHE A 152 -8.80 -6.91 -13.15
CA PHE A 152 -8.63 -8.02 -12.22
C PHE A 152 -9.96 -8.71 -11.95
N ALA A 153 -10.07 -9.99 -12.33
CA ALA A 153 -11.20 -10.83 -11.93
C ALA A 153 -10.97 -11.46 -10.53
N ASP A 154 -9.75 -11.97 -10.28
CA ASP A 154 -9.39 -12.72 -9.08
C ASP A 154 -7.88 -12.65 -8.77
N PHE A 155 -7.31 -11.46 -8.77
CA PHE A 155 -5.86 -11.27 -8.66
C PHE A 155 -5.35 -11.65 -7.26
N ASP A 156 -4.89 -12.90 -7.16
CA ASP A 156 -4.50 -13.56 -5.90
C ASP A 156 -2.99 -13.39 -5.60
N LEU A 157 -2.68 -12.62 -4.55
CA LEU A 157 -1.33 -12.25 -4.15
C LEU A 157 -1.01 -12.65 -2.70
N SER A 158 0.27 -12.87 -2.39
CA SER A 158 0.71 -13.11 -1.01
C SER A 158 0.56 -11.83 -0.21
N ILE A 159 0.08 -11.93 1.04
CA ILE A 159 0.15 -10.83 2.00
C ILE A 159 1.44 -10.99 2.81
N THR A 160 2.23 -9.94 2.89
CA THR A 160 3.47 -9.89 3.70
C THR A 160 3.45 -8.80 4.76
N ASP A 161 2.36 -8.03 4.87
CA ASP A 161 2.12 -7.08 5.94
C ASP A 161 1.84 -7.81 7.27
N PRO A 162 2.69 -7.64 8.32
CA PRO A 162 2.54 -8.31 9.60
C PRO A 162 1.26 -7.97 10.34
N ILE A 163 0.82 -6.71 10.30
CA ILE A 163 -0.34 -6.23 11.05
C ILE A 163 -1.60 -6.84 10.45
N ILE A 164 -1.69 -6.85 9.12
CA ILE A 164 -2.81 -7.47 8.41
C ILE A 164 -2.82 -8.99 8.62
N LEU A 165 -1.65 -9.64 8.58
CA LEU A 165 -1.56 -11.07 8.87
C LEU A 165 -2.04 -11.39 10.30
N GLU A 166 -1.68 -10.57 11.29
CA GLU A 166 -2.14 -10.74 12.67
C GLU A 166 -3.66 -10.56 12.80
N LYS A 167 -4.23 -9.51 12.19
CA LYS A 167 -5.69 -9.30 12.15
C LYS A 167 -6.42 -10.51 11.55
N LEU A 168 -5.91 -11.02 10.43
CA LEU A 168 -6.49 -12.20 9.76
C LEU A 168 -6.36 -13.46 10.60
N ASP A 169 -5.24 -13.66 11.30
CA ASP A 169 -5.07 -14.80 12.23
C ASP A 169 -6.01 -14.73 13.44
N ARG A 170 -6.47 -13.52 13.80
CA ARG A 170 -7.54 -13.27 14.79
C ARG A 170 -8.95 -13.39 14.20
N GLU A 171 -9.07 -13.78 12.94
CA GLU A 171 -10.33 -13.87 12.19
C GLU A 171 -11.09 -12.54 12.07
N GLU A 172 -10.37 -11.42 12.16
CA GLU A 172 -10.92 -10.09 11.94
C GLU A 172 -11.16 -9.84 10.46
N GLU A 173 -12.24 -9.11 10.14
CA GLU A 173 -12.53 -8.69 8.78
C GLU A 173 -11.59 -7.56 8.34
N ILE A 174 -11.24 -7.58 7.05
CA ILE A 174 -10.53 -6.49 6.39
C ILE A 174 -11.51 -5.78 5.46
N SER A 175 -11.49 -4.45 5.47
CA SER A 175 -12.34 -3.67 4.56
C SER A 175 -12.15 -4.09 3.09
N PRO A 176 -13.23 -4.25 2.31
CA PRO A 176 -13.11 -4.51 0.87
C PRO A 176 -12.58 -3.30 0.09
N HIS A 177 -12.66 -2.10 0.66
CA HIS A 177 -12.12 -0.88 0.08
C HIS A 177 -10.78 -0.55 0.74
N CYS A 178 -9.69 -0.63 -0.02
CA CYS A 178 -8.33 -0.46 0.51
C CYS A 178 -7.46 0.38 -0.43
N LEU A 179 -6.44 1.04 0.14
CA LEU A 179 -5.21 1.33 -0.60
C LEU A 179 -4.23 0.17 -0.36
N ILE A 180 -3.67 -0.36 -1.43
CA ILE A 180 -2.74 -1.50 -1.39
C ILE A 180 -1.38 -1.05 -1.92
N CYS A 181 -0.35 -1.21 -1.09
CA CYS A 181 1.03 -1.13 -1.53
C CYS A 181 1.43 -2.49 -2.13
N LEU A 182 1.58 -2.54 -3.45
CA LEU A 182 2.17 -3.67 -4.16
C LEU A 182 3.69 -3.53 -4.20
N SER A 183 4.39 -4.65 -4.07
CA SER A 183 5.85 -4.73 -4.22
C SER A 183 6.24 -5.95 -5.05
N LEU A 184 7.47 -5.95 -5.59
CA LEU A 184 8.09 -7.16 -6.13
C LEU A 184 9.06 -7.77 -5.12
N GLY A 185 8.87 -9.06 -4.85
CA GLY A 185 9.73 -9.85 -3.98
C GLY A 185 11.10 -10.13 -4.60
N GLN A 186 11.98 -10.75 -3.81
CA GLN A 186 13.28 -11.21 -4.31
C GLN A 186 13.11 -12.29 -5.40
N PRO A 187 14.10 -12.45 -6.29
CA PRO A 187 14.08 -13.50 -7.30
C PRO A 187 13.92 -14.87 -6.64
N TRP A 188 12.91 -15.61 -7.05
CA TRP A 188 12.62 -16.94 -6.51
C TRP A 188 12.16 -17.88 -7.61
N GLN A 189 12.47 -19.17 -7.43
CA GLN A 189 12.02 -20.24 -8.30
C GLN A 189 11.52 -21.40 -7.42
N SER A 190 10.39 -21.99 -7.79
CA SER A 190 9.84 -23.17 -7.10
C SER A 190 10.59 -24.45 -7.47
N ASP A 191 11.23 -24.46 -8.64
CA ASP A 191 11.97 -25.57 -9.21
C ASP A 191 13.26 -25.02 -9.83
N VAL A 192 14.35 -25.78 -9.72
CA VAL A 192 15.68 -25.39 -10.23
C VAL A 192 15.70 -25.22 -11.76
N ASN A 193 14.77 -25.86 -12.47
CA ASN A 193 14.66 -25.80 -13.93
C ASN A 193 13.78 -24.64 -14.42
N LEU A 194 13.11 -23.92 -13.51
CA LEU A 194 12.30 -22.76 -13.86
C LEU A 194 13.14 -21.48 -13.73
N PRO A 195 12.90 -20.48 -14.59
CA PRO A 195 13.59 -19.20 -14.46
C PRO A 195 13.18 -18.49 -13.16
N LEU A 196 14.15 -17.81 -12.55
CA LEU A 196 13.90 -16.92 -11.43
C LEU A 196 12.85 -15.86 -11.79
N SER A 197 11.89 -15.67 -10.89
CA SER A 197 10.85 -14.66 -11.03
C SER A 197 10.69 -13.86 -9.74
N CYS A 198 10.41 -12.57 -9.88
CA CYS A 198 10.03 -11.69 -8.79
C CYS A 198 8.50 -11.66 -8.68
N TYR A 199 7.96 -12.14 -7.56
CA TYR A 199 6.52 -12.23 -7.35
C TYR A 199 5.96 -10.91 -6.82
N ARG A 200 4.76 -10.55 -7.28
CA ARG A 200 3.97 -9.46 -6.70
C ARG A 200 3.46 -9.86 -5.32
N LEU A 201 3.58 -8.93 -4.38
CA LEU A 201 3.19 -9.09 -2.99
C LEU A 201 2.36 -7.89 -2.54
N ILE A 202 1.39 -8.13 -1.66
CA ILE A 202 0.70 -7.09 -0.88
C ILE A 202 1.58 -6.79 0.32
N ALA A 203 2.36 -5.72 0.23
CA ALA A 203 3.36 -5.33 1.23
C ALA A 203 2.82 -4.33 2.27
N GLY A 204 1.68 -3.71 2.00
CA GLY A 204 0.97 -2.87 2.95
C GLY A 204 -0.48 -2.67 2.55
N VAL A 205 -1.35 -2.53 3.54
CA VAL A 205 -2.79 -2.28 3.35
C VAL A 205 -3.23 -1.11 4.22
N VAL A 206 -3.95 -0.16 3.62
CA VAL A 206 -4.65 0.91 4.33
C VAL A 206 -6.14 0.71 4.08
N GLU A 207 -6.86 0.31 5.13
CA GLU A 207 -8.31 0.09 5.06
C GLU A 207 -9.04 1.43 4.93
N LEU A 208 -10.01 1.48 4.01
CA LEU A 208 -10.89 2.62 3.79
C LEU A 208 -12.31 2.26 4.22
N LEU A 209 -13.09 3.26 4.61
CA LEU A 209 -14.49 3.05 4.95
C LEU A 209 -15.28 2.60 3.70
N PRO A 210 -15.97 1.45 3.72
CA PRO A 210 -16.82 1.02 2.60
C PRO A 210 -17.89 2.06 2.21
N GLU A 211 -18.35 2.85 3.19
CA GLU A 211 -19.31 3.95 3.01
C GLU A 211 -18.81 4.99 2.00
N ILE A 212 -17.49 5.18 1.85
CA ILE A 212 -16.92 6.13 0.87
C ILE A 212 -17.38 5.78 -0.54
N GLN A 213 -17.44 4.50 -0.88
CA GLN A 213 -17.90 4.04 -2.18
C GLN A 213 -19.42 4.15 -2.29
N LEU A 214 -20.17 3.84 -1.24
CA LEU A 214 -21.62 3.99 -1.23
C LEU A 214 -22.05 5.45 -1.39
N ILE A 215 -21.36 6.38 -0.73
CA ILE A 215 -21.54 7.83 -0.89
C ILE A 215 -21.32 8.23 -2.35
N ALA A 216 -20.26 7.73 -2.99
CA ALA A 216 -20.00 8.04 -4.39
C ALA A 216 -21.14 7.56 -5.31
N THR A 217 -21.64 6.34 -5.10
CA THR A 217 -22.76 5.78 -5.85
C THR A 217 -24.06 6.56 -5.62
N GLU A 218 -24.36 6.97 -4.39
CA GLU A 218 -25.55 7.76 -4.09
C GLU A 218 -25.46 9.19 -4.64
N MET A 219 -24.27 9.80 -4.63
CA MET A 219 -24.04 11.08 -5.28
C MET A 219 -24.32 10.98 -6.79
N GLU A 220 -23.83 9.94 -7.46
CA GLU A 220 -24.11 9.69 -8.88
C GLU A 220 -25.61 9.49 -9.13
N ARG A 221 -26.30 8.71 -8.28
CA ARG A 221 -27.76 8.49 -8.38
C ARG A 221 -28.57 9.79 -8.30
N LEU A 222 -28.11 10.74 -7.49
CA LEU A 222 -28.76 12.05 -7.31
C LEU A 222 -28.25 13.13 -8.26
N SER A 223 -27.34 12.79 -9.18
CA SER A 223 -26.65 13.75 -10.05
C SER A 223 -25.93 14.87 -9.27
N TRP A 224 -25.45 14.55 -8.07
CA TRP A 224 -24.63 15.47 -7.28
C TRP A 224 -23.26 15.65 -7.93
N SER A 225 -22.86 16.91 -8.11
CA SER A 225 -21.50 17.24 -8.56
C SER A 225 -20.48 16.98 -7.44
N ARG A 226 -19.19 16.90 -7.83
CA ARG A 226 -18.09 16.80 -6.86
C ARG A 226 -18.04 18.04 -5.97
N GLU A 227 -18.40 19.20 -6.50
CA GLU A 227 -18.44 20.48 -5.80
C GLU A 227 -19.53 20.48 -4.73
N GLN A 228 -20.74 20.01 -5.05
CA GLN A 228 -21.84 19.87 -4.06
C GLN A 228 -21.44 18.93 -2.92
N GLY A 229 -20.81 17.79 -3.25
CA GLY A 229 -20.27 16.88 -2.24
C GLY A 229 -19.23 17.56 -1.34
N LYS A 230 -18.28 18.28 -1.93
CA LYS A 230 -17.25 19.03 -1.16
C LYS A 230 -17.87 20.11 -0.27
N GLU A 231 -18.86 20.83 -0.76
CA GLU A 231 -19.55 21.88 -0.02
C GLU A 231 -20.29 21.30 1.19
N TYR A 232 -21.04 20.21 0.99
CA TYR A 232 -21.69 19.48 2.08
C TYR A 232 -20.69 19.00 3.14
N LEU A 233 -19.57 18.39 2.72
CA LEU A 233 -18.53 17.92 3.63
C LEU A 233 -17.93 19.07 4.45
N LYS A 234 -17.69 20.22 3.82
CA LYS A 234 -17.13 21.41 4.46
C LYS A 234 -18.12 22.01 5.46
N GLU A 235 -19.39 22.13 5.09
CA GLU A 235 -20.43 22.72 5.94
C GLU A 235 -20.81 21.83 7.13
N LYS A 236 -20.92 20.51 6.92
CA LYS A 236 -21.39 19.59 7.96
C LYS A 236 -20.28 19.05 8.84
N PHE A 237 -19.09 18.83 8.30
CA PHE A 237 -18.00 18.13 9.00
C PHE A 237 -16.69 18.91 9.02
N GLY A 238 -16.60 20.07 8.35
CA GLY A 238 -15.34 20.81 8.24
C GLY A 238 -14.27 20.10 7.41
N LYS A 239 -14.67 19.17 6.52
CA LYS A 239 -13.77 18.28 5.77
C LYS A 239 -13.77 18.58 4.28
N VAL A 240 -12.66 18.31 3.62
CA VAL A 240 -12.50 18.56 2.17
C VAL A 240 -12.63 17.29 1.33
N SER A 241 -12.62 16.12 1.96
CA SER A 241 -12.70 14.82 1.31
C SER A 241 -13.47 13.82 2.14
N ARG A 242 -14.25 12.96 1.48
CA ARG A 242 -14.93 11.82 2.13
C ARG A 242 -13.96 10.80 2.74
N TYR A 243 -12.70 10.77 2.29
CA TYR A 243 -11.65 9.94 2.87
C TYR A 243 -11.14 10.45 4.23
N GLN A 244 -11.61 11.62 4.68
CA GLN A 244 -11.34 12.14 6.02
C GLN A 244 -12.51 11.89 6.98
N LEU A 245 -13.62 11.31 6.50
CA LEU A 245 -14.78 11.03 7.34
C LEU A 245 -14.45 9.91 8.34
N THR A 246 -14.97 10.07 9.55
CA THR A 246 -15.14 8.97 10.49
C THR A 246 -16.29 8.09 10.03
N GLU A 247 -16.37 6.88 10.57
CA GLU A 247 -17.47 5.94 10.28
C GLU A 247 -18.86 6.58 10.53
N ASN A 248 -19.02 7.31 11.64
CA ASN A 248 -20.27 7.96 11.97
C ASN A 248 -20.63 9.10 10.99
N GLU A 249 -19.68 9.95 10.60
CA GLU A 249 -19.95 11.02 9.63
C GLU A 249 -20.21 10.45 8.23
N ALA A 250 -19.53 9.36 7.85
CA ALA A 250 -19.78 8.68 6.59
C ALA A 250 -21.21 8.10 6.54
N LYS A 251 -21.67 7.49 7.64
CA LYS A 251 -23.07 7.04 7.76
C LYS A 251 -24.05 8.19 7.68
N GLN A 252 -23.81 9.30 8.40
CA GLN A 252 -24.67 10.48 8.34
C GLN A 252 -24.78 11.06 6.93
N PHE A 253 -23.66 11.17 6.21
CA PHE A 253 -23.69 11.66 4.84
C PHE A 253 -24.41 10.69 3.90
N LEU A 254 -24.16 9.39 4.04
CA LEU A 254 -24.83 8.36 3.25
C LEU A 254 -26.34 8.38 3.46
N ASP A 255 -26.81 8.49 4.70
CA ASP A 255 -28.23 8.55 5.04
C ASP A 255 -28.89 9.83 4.49
N PHE A 256 -28.19 10.96 4.55
CA PHE A 256 -28.65 12.19 3.93
C PHE A 256 -28.85 12.04 2.42
N LEU A 257 -27.89 11.43 1.70
CA LEU A 257 -28.05 11.18 0.27
C LEU A 257 -29.21 10.20 0.00
N ARG A 258 -29.33 9.12 0.78
CA ARG A 258 -30.45 8.17 0.67
C ARG A 258 -31.82 8.83 0.90
N SER A 259 -31.89 9.85 1.77
CA SER A 259 -33.11 10.65 2.01
C SER A 259 -33.48 11.61 0.87
N GLY A 260 -32.66 11.68 -0.18
CA GLY A 260 -32.91 12.48 -1.38
C GLY A 260 -31.95 13.65 -1.59
N GLY A 261 -30.99 13.87 -0.67
CA GLY A 261 -29.91 14.85 -0.84
C GLY A 261 -30.39 16.25 -1.20
N LYS A 262 -31.49 16.71 -0.61
CA LYS A 262 -31.99 18.07 -0.78
C LYS A 262 -31.37 18.95 0.31
N ILE A 263 -30.51 19.87 -0.11
CA ILE A 263 -29.96 20.95 0.74
C ILE A 263 -31.00 22.06 0.83
#